data_AF-A0A961AGM2-F1
#
_entry.id   AF-A0A961AGM2-F1
#
_cell.length_a   1.000
_cell.length_b   1.000
_cell.length_c   1.000
_cell.angle_alpha   90.00
_cell.angle_beta   90.00
_cell.angle_gamma   90.00
#
_symmetry.space_group_name_H-M   'P 1'
#
loop_
_entity.id
_entity.type
_entity.pdbx_description
1 polymer ?
#
loop_
_entity_poly.entity_id
_entity_poly.type
_entity_poly.pdbx_seq_one_letter_code
_entity_poly.pdbx_strand_id
1 'polypeptide(L)'
;MPKKASKSPKSVETLKHDDAKRKNIPSAEQQSVVQREHEAPKQVHYPRNTDLDPQLVWRGKDDQDWSDLVVHAPPLYIQEKVHPKALIDDLLKTSKEAEHEAGELTPDLFADFNGIPKGVDKTEFYAHDQNWSNRMILGDSLQVMASLAEREGLRGRVQ
;
A
#
# COMPACT_ATOMS: atom_id res chain seq x y z
N MET A 1 10.30 34.37 36.85
CA MET A 1 10.51 33.72 35.54
C MET A 1 9.34 32.78 35.28
N PRO A 2 8.66 32.86 34.12
CA PRO A 2 7.54 31.97 33.84
C PRO A 2 8.06 30.54 33.64
N LYS A 3 7.48 29.58 34.38
CA LYS A 3 7.79 28.15 34.23
C LYS A 3 7.31 27.68 32.85
N LYS A 4 8.21 27.14 32.02
CA LYS A 4 7.84 26.43 30.79
C LYS A 4 6.92 25.26 31.16
N ALA A 5 5.71 25.24 30.61
CA ALA A 5 4.79 24.11 30.76
C ALA A 5 5.40 22.87 30.10
N SER A 6 5.52 21.77 30.85
CA SER A 6 5.92 20.47 30.33
C SER A 6 4.83 19.95 29.41
N LYS A 7 5.14 19.77 28.11
CA LYS A 7 4.21 19.18 27.15
C LYS A 7 4.02 17.70 27.47
N SER A 8 2.77 17.26 27.57
CA SER A 8 2.42 15.85 27.71
C SER A 8 2.92 15.04 26.50
N PRO A 9 3.41 13.81 26.69
CA PRO A 9 3.79 12.95 25.58
C PRO A 9 2.58 12.65 24.69
N LYS A 10 2.80 12.64 23.36
CA LYS A 10 1.75 12.30 22.39
C LYS A 10 1.45 10.80 22.47
N SER A 11 0.18 10.42 22.58
CA SER A 11 -0.25 9.02 22.46
C SER A 11 -0.33 8.62 20.98
N VAL A 12 0.25 7.48 20.61
CA VAL A 12 0.26 6.96 19.25
C VAL A 12 -0.40 5.58 19.23
N GLU A 13 -1.58 5.52 18.63
CA GLU A 13 -2.34 4.29 18.44
C GLU A 13 -2.27 3.83 16.98
N THR A 14 -2.67 2.58 16.75
CA THR A 14 -2.72 1.99 15.40
C THR A 14 -4.11 1.50 15.13
N LEU A 15 -4.73 2.02 14.07
CA LEU A 15 -5.98 1.51 13.55
C LEU A 15 -5.72 0.11 12.96
N LYS A 16 -6.35 -0.90 13.55
CA LYS A 16 -6.35 -2.27 13.04
C LYS A 16 -7.72 -2.58 12.48
N HIS A 17 -7.74 -3.25 11.34
CA HIS A 17 -8.96 -3.72 10.70
C HIS A 17 -9.02 -5.24 10.79
N ASP A 18 -9.40 -5.76 11.95
CA ASP A 18 -9.36 -7.20 12.26
C ASP A 18 -10.38 -8.01 11.44
N ASP A 19 -11.50 -7.38 11.05
CA ASP A 19 -12.54 -7.99 10.22
C ASP A 19 -12.19 -8.01 8.72
N ALA A 20 -11.20 -7.21 8.29
CA ALA A 20 -10.87 -7.03 6.88
C ALA A 20 -9.82 -8.05 6.43
N LYS A 21 -10.26 -9.06 5.69
CA LYS A 21 -9.38 -10.02 5.02
C LYS A 21 -9.09 -9.60 3.58
N ARG A 22 -7.84 -9.79 3.15
CA ARG A 22 -7.40 -9.49 1.78
C ARG A 22 -6.82 -10.73 1.11
N LYS A 23 -6.89 -10.74 -0.23
CA LYS A 23 -6.24 -11.77 -1.03
C LYS A 23 -4.73 -11.64 -0.90
N ASN A 24 -4.05 -12.75 -0.62
CA ASN A 24 -2.60 -12.79 -0.56
C ASN A 24 -2.04 -12.69 -1.99
N ILE A 25 -1.23 -11.67 -2.25
CA ILE A 25 -0.55 -11.46 -3.53
C ILE A 25 0.95 -11.77 -3.37
N PRO A 26 1.64 -12.21 -4.43
CA PRO A 26 3.06 -12.57 -4.35
C PRO A 26 3.92 -11.38 -3.95
N SER A 27 5.02 -11.62 -3.24
CA SER A 27 6.08 -10.63 -3.11
C SER A 27 6.86 -10.50 -4.42
N ALA A 28 7.58 -9.40 -4.59
CA ALA A 28 8.42 -9.18 -5.77
C ALA A 28 9.48 -10.30 -5.95
N GLU A 29 10.05 -10.79 -4.85
CA GLU A 29 11.01 -11.90 -4.86
C GLU A 29 10.39 -13.21 -5.37
N GLN A 30 9.09 -13.38 -5.18
CA GLN A 30 8.33 -14.56 -5.59
C GLN A 30 7.78 -14.45 -7.01
N GLN A 31 8.05 -13.35 -7.73
CA GLN A 31 7.58 -13.14 -9.10
C GLN A 31 7.99 -14.28 -10.04
N SER A 32 9.20 -14.83 -9.86
CA SER A 32 9.72 -15.94 -10.68
C SER A 32 8.95 -17.25 -10.53
N VAL A 33 8.19 -17.40 -9.44
CA VAL A 33 7.42 -18.61 -9.09
C VAL A 33 5.94 -18.45 -9.49
N VAL A 34 5.53 -17.28 -9.96
CA VAL A 34 4.16 -17.02 -10.37
C VAL A 34 3.85 -17.79 -11.66
N GLN A 35 2.71 -18.48 -11.68
CA GLN A 35 2.24 -19.18 -12.87
C GLN A 35 2.01 -18.19 -14.02
N ARG A 36 2.44 -18.52 -15.24
CA ARG A 36 2.32 -17.66 -16.44
C ARG A 36 0.91 -17.11 -16.68
N GLU A 37 -0.13 -17.86 -16.30
CA GLU A 37 -1.53 -17.43 -16.42
C GLU A 37 -1.84 -16.17 -15.59
N HIS A 38 -1.15 -15.97 -14.47
CA HIS A 38 -1.30 -14.80 -13.62
C HIS A 38 -0.39 -13.63 -14.03
N GLU A 39 0.62 -13.89 -14.85
CA GLU A 39 1.60 -12.89 -15.31
C GLU A 39 1.03 -11.98 -16.41
N ALA A 40 0.20 -12.54 -17.31
CA ALA A 40 -0.39 -11.78 -18.42
C ALA A 40 -1.32 -10.66 -17.92
N PRO A 41 -1.17 -9.41 -18.41
CA PRO A 41 -2.06 -8.31 -18.04
C PRO A 41 -3.48 -8.56 -18.57
N LYS A 42 -4.49 -8.37 -17.71
CA LYS A 42 -5.89 -8.47 -18.11
C LYS A 42 -6.29 -7.17 -18.79
N GLN A 43 -7.00 -7.24 -19.90
CA GLN A 43 -7.58 -6.06 -20.55
C GLN A 43 -8.97 -5.81 -19.95
N VAL A 44 -9.19 -4.58 -19.48
CA VAL A 44 -10.44 -4.14 -18.88
C VAL A 44 -11.00 -3.04 -19.77
N HIS A 45 -12.21 -3.25 -20.27
CA HIS A 45 -12.92 -2.27 -21.07
C HIS A 45 -13.87 -1.51 -20.17
N TYR A 46 -13.75 -0.19 -20.16
CA TYR A 46 -14.69 0.70 -19.49
C TYR A 46 -15.58 1.35 -20.54
N PRO A 47 -16.76 0.75 -20.82
CA PRO A 47 -17.70 1.34 -21.75
C PRO A 47 -18.24 2.63 -21.15
N ARG A 48 -18.42 3.63 -22.00
CA ARG A 48 -19.03 4.89 -21.59
C ARG A 48 -20.51 4.70 -21.38
N ASN A 49 -21.02 5.07 -20.20
CA ASN A 49 -22.45 5.01 -19.91
C ASN A 49 -23.13 6.31 -20.37
N THR A 50 -23.87 6.23 -21.46
CA THR A 50 -24.64 7.35 -22.04
C THR A 50 -25.93 7.67 -21.28
N ASP A 51 -26.37 6.77 -20.40
CA ASP A 51 -27.62 6.90 -19.64
C ASP A 51 -27.43 7.69 -18.33
N LEU A 52 -26.19 8.06 -18.00
CA LEU A 52 -25.90 8.96 -16.88
C LEU A 52 -26.48 10.36 -17.14
N ASP A 53 -26.78 11.09 -16.07
CA ASP A 53 -27.24 12.48 -16.14
C ASP A 53 -26.37 13.32 -17.11
N PRO A 54 -26.96 14.29 -17.83
CA PRO A 54 -26.26 15.03 -18.88
C PRO A 54 -24.98 15.67 -18.34
N GLN A 55 -23.84 15.23 -18.88
CA GLN A 55 -22.53 15.76 -18.54
C GLN A 55 -22.14 16.86 -19.52
N LEU A 56 -21.47 17.90 -19.04
CA LEU A 56 -20.86 18.91 -19.90
C LEU A 56 -19.63 18.31 -20.58
N VAL A 57 -19.75 17.99 -21.86
CA VAL A 57 -18.68 17.41 -22.67
C VAL A 57 -18.33 18.34 -23.80
N TRP A 58 -17.03 18.42 -24.12
CA TRP A 58 -16.54 19.24 -25.21
C TRP A 58 -17.07 18.72 -26.55
N ARG A 59 -17.52 19.64 -27.42
CA ARG A 59 -18.02 19.29 -28.77
C ARG A 59 -16.95 18.50 -29.54
N GLY A 60 -17.34 17.35 -30.08
CA GLY A 60 -16.45 16.46 -30.86
C GLY A 60 -15.53 15.56 -30.03
N LYS A 61 -15.51 15.69 -28.68
CA LYS A 61 -14.76 14.77 -27.82
C LYS A 61 -15.35 13.37 -27.82
N ASP A 62 -16.68 13.27 -27.94
CA ASP A 62 -17.39 11.98 -28.04
C ASP A 62 -17.04 11.22 -29.31
N ASP A 63 -16.88 11.92 -30.43
CA ASP A 63 -16.46 11.31 -31.71
C ASP A 63 -14.98 10.92 -31.70
N GLN A 64 -14.15 11.57 -30.88
CA GLN A 64 -12.73 11.23 -30.72
C GLN A 64 -12.51 10.07 -29.75
N ASP A 65 -13.28 10.02 -28.66
CA ASP A 65 -13.23 8.97 -27.64
C ASP A 65 -14.32 7.91 -27.88
N TRP A 66 -14.67 7.66 -29.14
CA TRP A 66 -15.76 6.76 -29.56
C TRP A 66 -15.49 5.29 -29.20
N SER A 67 -14.23 4.92 -29.03
CA SER A 67 -13.81 3.58 -28.62
C SER A 67 -13.80 3.44 -27.10
N ASP A 68 -14.10 2.24 -26.61
CA ASP A 68 -13.99 1.91 -25.18
C ASP A 68 -12.61 2.26 -24.63
N LEU A 69 -12.59 2.81 -23.41
CA LEU A 69 -11.34 3.00 -22.69
C LEU A 69 -10.80 1.62 -22.28
N VAL A 70 -9.72 1.20 -22.94
CA VAL A 70 -9.03 -0.06 -22.64
C VAL A 70 -7.91 0.21 -21.64
N VAL A 71 -7.99 -0.44 -20.47
CA VAL A 71 -6.98 -0.36 -19.42
C VAL A 71 -6.37 -1.73 -19.19
N HIS A 72 -5.05 -1.78 -19.16
CA HIS A 72 -4.33 -2.99 -18.77
C HIS A 72 -4.24 -3.07 -17.24
N ALA A 73 -4.65 -4.22 -16.69
CA ALA A 73 -4.54 -4.56 -15.28
C ALA A 73 -3.38 -5.57 -15.07
N PRO A 74 -2.13 -5.08 -14.89
CA PRO A 74 -0.98 -5.93 -14.61
C PRO A 74 -1.05 -6.56 -13.20
N PRO A 75 -0.35 -7.68 -12.95
CA PRO A 75 -0.21 -8.22 -11.60
C PRO A 75 0.49 -7.20 -10.69
N LEU A 76 -0.01 -7.04 -9.47
CA LEU A 76 0.62 -6.22 -8.42
C LEU A 76 1.43 -7.12 -7.50
N TYR A 77 2.62 -6.65 -7.13
CA TYR A 77 3.54 -7.36 -6.25
C TYR A 77 3.76 -6.56 -4.97
N ILE A 78 3.87 -7.26 -3.84
CA ILE A 78 4.29 -6.63 -2.59
C ILE A 78 5.80 -6.42 -2.66
N GLN A 79 6.19 -5.15 -2.72
CA GLN A 79 7.59 -4.75 -2.54
C GLN A 79 7.89 -4.66 -1.05
N GLU A 80 7.10 -3.88 -0.32
CA GLU A 80 7.31 -3.59 1.09
C GLU A 80 5.98 -3.58 1.86
N LYS A 81 6.04 -4.02 3.12
CA LYS A 81 4.92 -3.90 4.07
C LYS A 81 5.23 -2.73 5.02
N VAL A 82 4.33 -1.75 5.06
CA VAL A 82 4.52 -0.56 5.89
C VAL A 82 3.85 -0.78 7.24
N HIS A 83 4.61 -0.59 8.32
CA HIS A 83 4.11 -0.57 9.70
C HIS A 83 4.21 0.86 10.28
N PRO A 84 3.15 1.68 10.15
CA PRO A 84 3.22 3.10 10.50
C PRO A 84 3.60 3.36 11.95
N LYS A 85 3.17 2.51 12.89
CA LYS A 85 3.51 2.64 14.31
C LYS A 85 5.02 2.57 14.55
N ALA A 86 5.69 1.63 13.90
CA ALA A 86 7.14 1.46 14.03
C ALA A 86 7.87 2.72 13.54
N LEU A 87 7.43 3.30 12.42
CA LEU A 87 7.99 4.55 11.89
C LEU A 87 7.78 5.74 12.83
N ILE A 88 6.58 5.86 13.42
CA ILE A 88 6.27 6.96 14.33
C ILE A 88 7.03 6.80 15.66
N ASP A 89 7.10 5.58 16.20
CA ASP A 89 7.82 5.29 17.44
C ASP A 89 9.32 5.57 17.28
N ASP A 90 9.91 5.24 16.13
CA ASP A 90 11.29 5.57 15.79
C ASP A 90 11.51 7.09 15.66
N LEU A 91 10.63 7.79 14.94
CA LEU A 91 10.70 9.24 14.82
C LEU A 91 10.56 9.96 16.17
N LEU A 92 9.72 9.44 17.08
CA LEU A 92 9.61 9.95 18.44
C LEU A 92 10.88 9.71 19.26
N LYS A 93 11.56 8.58 19.06
CA LYS A 93 12.84 8.28 19.70
C LYS A 93 13.93 9.24 19.22
N THR A 94 14.11 9.36 17.90
CA THR A 94 15.09 10.27 17.27
C THR A 94 14.85 11.72 17.67
N SER A 95 13.60 12.17 17.72
CA SER A 95 13.27 13.54 18.16
C SER A 95 13.60 13.78 19.64
N LYS A 96 13.46 12.78 20.52
CA LYS A 96 13.84 12.90 21.93
C LYS A 96 15.36 12.91 22.10
N GLU A 97 16.07 12.09 21.33
CA GLU A 97 17.53 12.02 21.33
C GLU A 97 18.13 13.33 20.81
N ALA A 98 17.57 13.92 19.74
CA ALA A 98 17.98 15.23 19.22
C ALA A 98 17.65 16.41 20.17
N GLU A 99 16.63 16.30 21.01
CA GLU A 99 16.36 17.29 22.08
C GLU A 99 17.33 17.13 23.27
N HIS A 100 17.89 15.93 23.47
CA HIS A 100 18.83 15.61 24.56
C HIS A 100 20.30 15.84 24.18
N GLU A 101 20.68 15.67 22.91
CA GLU A 101 22.05 15.85 22.42
C GLU A 101 22.12 16.98 21.39
N ALA A 102 22.66 18.11 21.81
CA ALA A 102 22.95 19.26 20.97
C ALA A 102 24.19 19.03 20.06
N GLY A 103 24.29 17.90 19.35
CA GLY A 103 25.38 17.67 18.41
C GLY A 103 25.48 16.26 17.84
N GLU A 104 25.29 16.16 16.52
CA GLU A 104 25.77 15.12 15.60
C GLU A 104 25.55 13.64 15.95
N LEU A 105 24.49 13.05 15.40
CA LEU A 105 24.48 11.62 15.05
C LEU A 105 23.91 11.43 13.64
N THR A 106 24.77 11.02 12.72
CA THR A 106 24.40 10.54 11.38
C THR A 106 23.57 9.25 11.53
N PRO A 107 22.36 9.15 10.97
CA PRO A 107 21.54 7.95 11.10
C PRO A 107 22.19 6.78 10.34
N ASP A 108 22.33 5.63 11.01
CA ASP A 108 22.72 4.38 10.38
C ASP A 108 21.50 3.77 9.67
N LEU A 109 21.53 3.78 8.35
CA LEU A 109 20.45 3.35 7.46
C LEU A 109 20.41 1.82 7.26
N PHE A 110 21.29 1.05 7.91
CA PHE A 110 21.46 -0.39 7.68
C PHE A 110 21.29 -1.27 8.94
N ALA A 111 20.68 -0.77 10.02
CA ALA A 111 20.44 -1.60 11.20
C ALA A 111 19.36 -2.68 10.94
N ASP A 112 19.75 -3.95 11.10
CA ASP A 112 19.00 -5.18 10.82
C ASP A 112 17.53 -5.16 11.32
N PHE A 113 16.62 -4.98 10.37
CA PHE A 113 15.17 -4.89 10.54
C PHE A 113 14.50 -6.28 10.53
N ASN A 114 14.90 -7.20 11.41
CA ASN A 114 14.15 -8.44 11.58
C ASN A 114 14.14 -8.82 13.05
N GLY A 115 13.16 -8.30 13.79
CA GLY A 115 12.87 -8.66 15.18
C GLY A 115 12.38 -10.10 15.37
N ILE A 116 13.08 -11.07 14.78
CA ILE A 116 12.83 -12.50 14.92
C ILE A 116 13.70 -13.00 16.09
N PRO A 117 13.13 -13.58 17.15
CA PRO A 117 13.94 -14.28 18.14
C PRO A 117 14.71 -15.42 17.45
N LYS A 118 16.01 -15.51 17.69
CA LYS A 118 16.90 -16.53 17.08
C LYS A 118 16.27 -17.93 17.22
N GLY A 119 15.89 -18.55 16.09
CA GLY A 119 15.51 -19.97 16.03
C GLY A 119 14.08 -20.31 15.61
N VAL A 120 13.32 -19.40 14.98
CA VAL A 120 11.95 -19.71 14.51
C VAL A 120 11.85 -19.53 12.99
N ASP A 121 12.47 -20.45 12.26
CA ASP A 121 12.19 -20.69 10.84
C ASP A 121 10.80 -21.34 10.73
N LYS A 122 9.78 -20.54 10.41
CA LYS A 122 8.42 -21.02 10.12
C LYS A 122 8.29 -21.28 8.62
N THR A 123 8.65 -22.49 8.22
CA THR A 123 8.64 -23.00 6.85
C THR A 123 7.27 -23.59 6.45
N GLU A 124 6.17 -22.85 6.67
CA GLU A 124 4.82 -23.30 6.26
C GLU A 124 4.03 -22.17 5.59
N PHE A 125 3.97 -22.21 4.26
CA PHE A 125 3.19 -21.27 3.43
C PHE A 125 1.80 -21.85 3.12
N TYR A 126 0.77 -20.98 3.03
CA TYR A 126 -0.66 -21.25 2.69
C TYR A 126 -1.63 -21.77 3.77
N ALA A 127 -1.21 -21.99 5.02
CA ALA A 127 -2.14 -22.46 6.06
C ALA A 127 -3.02 -21.37 6.68
N HIS A 128 -2.71 -20.08 6.47
CA HIS A 128 -3.29 -19.00 7.26
C HIS A 128 -3.63 -17.74 6.44
N ASP A 129 -4.81 -17.17 6.73
CA ASP A 129 -5.17 -15.80 6.34
C ASP A 129 -4.20 -14.79 6.96
N GLN A 130 -3.84 -13.74 6.21
CA GLN A 130 -3.04 -12.63 6.72
C GLN A 130 -3.91 -11.42 7.07
N ASN A 131 -3.54 -10.74 8.16
CA ASN A 131 -4.21 -9.53 8.61
C ASN A 131 -3.99 -8.37 7.62
N TRP A 132 -4.92 -7.42 7.63
CA TRP A 132 -4.83 -6.16 6.88
C TRP A 132 -3.50 -5.44 7.15
N SER A 133 -2.82 -5.01 6.07
CA SER A 133 -1.56 -4.27 6.15
C SER A 133 -1.53 -3.10 5.17
N ASN A 134 -0.81 -2.04 5.55
CA ASN A 134 -0.53 -0.92 4.66
C ASN A 134 0.57 -1.32 3.65
N ARG A 135 0.41 -0.89 2.41
CA ARG A 135 1.34 -1.16 1.30
C ARG A 135 1.52 0.09 0.47
N MET A 136 2.75 0.32 0.01
CA MET A 136 3.05 1.35 -0.97
C MET A 136 3.05 0.71 -2.36
N ILE A 137 2.30 1.28 -3.30
CA ILE A 137 2.21 0.79 -4.68
C ILE A 137 2.76 1.89 -5.59
N LEU A 138 3.78 1.54 -6.37
CA LEU A 138 4.36 2.43 -7.37
C LEU A 138 3.87 2.01 -8.76
N GLY A 139 3.28 2.93 -9.51
CA GLY A 139 2.80 2.67 -10.86
C GLY A 139 1.82 3.73 -11.36
N ASP A 140 1.33 3.54 -12.59
CA ASP A 140 0.22 4.33 -13.12
C ASP A 140 -1.04 4.06 -12.31
N SER A 141 -1.60 5.12 -11.72
CA SER A 141 -2.82 5.07 -10.91
C SER A 141 -3.98 4.35 -11.61
N LEU A 142 -4.16 4.53 -12.92
CA LEU A 142 -5.28 3.94 -13.65
C LEU A 142 -5.12 2.41 -13.75
N GLN A 143 -3.91 1.95 -14.06
CA GLN A 143 -3.59 0.53 -14.13
C GLN A 143 -3.62 -0.13 -12.76
N VAL A 144 -3.10 0.54 -11.73
CA VAL A 144 -3.13 0.06 -10.35
C VAL A 144 -4.57 -0.11 -9.87
N MET A 145 -5.43 0.90 -10.08
CA MET A 145 -6.84 0.82 -9.68
C MET A 145 -7.59 -0.28 -10.44
N ALA A 146 -7.32 -0.45 -11.74
CA ALA A 146 -7.88 -1.56 -12.52
C ALA A 146 -7.43 -2.92 -11.97
N SER A 147 -6.16 -3.07 -11.59
CA SER A 147 -5.64 -4.29 -10.98
C SER A 147 -6.22 -4.57 -9.59
N LEU A 148 -6.38 -3.55 -8.74
CA LEU A 148 -7.02 -3.70 -7.43
C LEU A 148 -8.48 -4.14 -7.57
N ALA A 149 -9.21 -3.57 -8.54
CA ALA A 149 -10.59 -3.96 -8.80
C ALA A 149 -10.71 -5.40 -9.32
N GLU A 150 -9.95 -5.74 -10.37
CA GLU A 150 -10.15 -6.98 -11.15
C GLU A 150 -9.33 -8.18 -10.66
N ARG A 151 -8.21 -7.97 -9.96
CA ARG A 151 -7.36 -9.06 -9.44
C ARG A 151 -7.51 -9.25 -7.93
N GLU A 152 -7.59 -8.16 -7.19
CA GLU A 152 -7.74 -8.19 -5.72
C GLU A 152 -9.21 -8.13 -5.25
N GLY A 153 -10.16 -7.89 -6.16
CA GLY A 153 -11.60 -7.91 -5.85
C GLY A 153 -12.06 -6.72 -5.01
N LEU A 154 -11.34 -5.59 -5.07
CA LEU A 154 -11.63 -4.39 -4.29
C LEU A 154 -12.59 -3.43 -5.00
N ARG A 155 -13.35 -3.90 -6.01
CA ARG A 155 -14.32 -3.07 -6.72
C ARG A 155 -15.39 -2.55 -5.75
N GLY A 156 -15.55 -1.22 -5.71
CA GLY A 156 -16.50 -0.55 -4.81
C GLY A 156 -16.12 -0.59 -3.32
N ARG A 157 -14.90 -1.02 -2.99
CA ARG A 157 -14.37 -1.02 -1.63
C ARG A 157 -13.22 -0.03 -1.52
N VAL A 158 -13.12 0.64 -0.39
CA VAL A 158 -11.96 1.46 -0.06
C VAL A 158 -10.91 0.55 0.59
N GLN A 159 -9.65 0.75 0.21
CA GLN A 159 -8.51 0.01 0.75
C GLN A 159 -8.22 0.40 2.21
#